data_AF-A0A951AAC0-F1
#
_entry.id   AF-A0A951AAC0-F1
#
_cell.length_a   1.000
_cell.length_b   1.000
_cell.length_c   1.000
_cell.angle_alpha   90.00
_cell.angle_beta   90.00
_cell.angle_gamma   90.00
#
_symmetry.space_group_name_H-M   'P 1'
#
loop_
_entity.id
_entity.type
_entity.pdbx_description
1 polymer ?
#
loop_
_entity_poly.entity_id
_entity_poly.type
_entity_poly.pdbx_seq_one_letter_code
_entity_poly.pdbx_strand_id
1 'polypeptide(L)'
;MTNYDDLIAAGRGKLWEGRCAEARACFEAVLDDCPEEAAAHYLCGEAYFLERRLDEALACHAAALNCGMDRDIAARGRAMSGMIPGDFGWMSHMLRGDFESAWQLGDRDQALCRQNLSVSSLPRHMRALWDGSPLDGRRVLVRCYHGLGDTIHFIRYAPLLAHRAASVRVEAQPQLLQLLSGLSGIDGLHALTEDHDRDCSEFGCDAEIDVTELPHAFRTTLDTIPAEVPYLWPKPGHMAAARRRLAVLQGRRKVGLCWAAGAWRPERSVAAAALAPLSDSEGVAFACLQRGPAFESWRTAPNGPLIA
;
A
#
# COMPACT_ATOMS: atom_id res chain seq x y z
N MET A 1 31.57 -10.21 -22.89
CA MET A 1 30.58 -9.82 -21.87
C MET A 1 30.41 -8.33 -22.03
N THR A 2 29.21 -7.93 -22.42
CA THR A 2 28.92 -6.69 -23.14
C THR A 2 28.95 -5.50 -22.19
N ASN A 3 29.52 -4.36 -22.61
CA ASN A 3 29.61 -3.08 -21.87
C ASN A 3 28.26 -2.66 -21.22
N TYR A 4 27.13 -3.14 -21.76
CA TYR A 4 25.79 -2.82 -21.29
C TYR A 4 25.46 -3.35 -19.90
N ASP A 5 25.88 -4.57 -19.56
CA ASP A 5 25.57 -5.14 -18.24
C ASP A 5 26.28 -4.35 -17.13
N ASP A 6 27.51 -3.91 -17.39
CA ASP A 6 28.29 -3.08 -16.49
C ASP A 6 27.66 -1.67 -16.34
N LEU A 7 27.20 -1.08 -17.43
CA LEU A 7 26.49 0.21 -17.42
C LEU A 7 25.15 0.12 -16.66
N ILE A 8 24.36 -0.93 -16.88
CA ILE A 8 23.11 -1.18 -16.16
C ILE A 8 23.39 -1.36 -14.67
N ALA A 9 24.38 -2.18 -14.30
CA ALA A 9 24.76 -2.40 -12.91
C ALA A 9 25.23 -1.10 -12.24
N ALA A 10 26.07 -0.32 -12.93
CA ALA A 10 26.56 0.97 -12.45
C ALA A 10 25.42 2.00 -12.31
N GLY A 11 24.46 2.03 -13.24
CA GLY A 11 23.28 2.89 -13.16
C GLY A 11 22.38 2.52 -11.98
N ARG A 12 22.15 1.22 -11.75
CA ARG A 12 21.40 0.74 -10.56
C ARG A 12 22.07 1.18 -9.27
N GLY A 13 23.39 1.01 -9.15
CA GLY A 13 24.12 1.47 -7.95
C GLY A 13 23.89 2.96 -7.67
N LYS A 14 23.93 3.79 -8.72
CA LYS A 14 23.66 5.23 -8.60
C LYS A 14 22.21 5.54 -8.20
N LEU A 15 21.22 4.76 -8.67
CA LEU A 15 19.83 4.90 -8.21
C LEU A 15 19.70 4.65 -6.71
N TRP A 16 20.34 3.60 -6.19
CA TRP A 16 20.34 3.29 -4.76
C TRP A 16 21.01 4.38 -3.91
N GLU A 17 21.92 5.15 -4.49
CA GLU A 17 22.53 6.35 -3.88
C GLU A 17 21.68 7.62 -4.06
N GLY A 18 20.54 7.56 -4.75
CA GLY A 18 19.68 8.70 -5.07
C GLY A 18 20.20 9.58 -6.21
N ARG A 19 21.26 9.19 -6.91
CA ARG A 19 21.91 9.93 -8.00
C ARG A 19 21.21 9.67 -9.33
N CYS A 20 19.95 10.09 -9.43
CA CYS A 20 19.05 9.76 -10.55
C CYS A 20 19.58 10.22 -11.91
N ALA A 21 20.07 11.45 -12.03
CA ALA A 21 20.60 11.97 -13.29
C ALA A 21 21.82 11.18 -13.81
N GLU A 22 22.73 10.80 -12.93
CA GLU A 22 23.90 10.01 -13.31
C GLU A 22 23.55 8.55 -13.60
N ALA A 23 22.53 8.00 -12.94
CA ALA A 23 21.97 6.72 -13.30
C ALA A 23 21.38 6.74 -14.72
N ARG A 24 20.57 7.75 -15.05
CA ARG A 24 20.00 7.95 -16.40
C ARG A 24 21.08 8.01 -17.47
N ALA A 25 22.15 8.77 -17.25
CA ALA A 25 23.27 8.81 -18.19
C ALA A 25 23.88 7.43 -18.49
N CYS A 26 23.90 6.51 -17.51
CA CYS A 26 24.37 5.15 -17.73
C CYS A 26 23.42 4.35 -18.63
N PHE A 27 22.10 4.48 -18.40
CA PHE A 27 21.08 3.77 -19.16
C PHE A 27 20.92 4.36 -20.57
N GLU A 28 20.98 5.68 -20.71
CA GLU A 28 20.96 6.39 -22.00
C GLU A 28 22.16 5.97 -22.87
N ALA A 29 23.35 5.80 -22.29
CA ALA A 29 24.51 5.26 -23.02
C ALA A 29 24.30 3.83 -23.55
N VAL A 30 23.51 2.99 -22.85
CA VAL A 30 23.11 1.67 -23.37
C VAL A 30 22.15 1.82 -24.53
N LEU A 31 21.22 2.78 -24.46
CA LEU A 31 20.23 3.05 -25.50
C LEU A 31 20.84 3.68 -26.76
N ASP A 32 21.93 4.43 -26.63
CA ASP A 32 22.69 4.99 -27.77
C ASP A 32 23.25 3.87 -28.65
N ASP A 33 23.74 2.78 -28.04
CA ASP A 33 24.29 1.64 -28.77
C ASP A 33 23.23 0.56 -29.09
N CYS A 34 22.19 0.42 -28.25
CA CYS A 34 21.10 -0.56 -28.39
C CYS A 34 19.73 0.06 -28.06
N PRO A 35 19.07 0.74 -29.03
CA PRO A 35 17.80 1.44 -28.79
C PRO A 35 16.62 0.54 -28.38
N GLU A 36 16.72 -0.77 -28.63
CA GLU A 36 15.67 -1.76 -28.32
C GLU A 36 15.85 -2.42 -26.94
N GLU A 37 16.85 -2.00 -26.15
CA GLU A 37 17.10 -2.57 -24.82
C GLU A 37 16.00 -2.17 -23.81
N ALA A 38 15.01 -3.05 -23.66
CA ALA A 38 13.82 -2.79 -22.84
C ALA A 38 14.14 -2.51 -21.36
N ALA A 39 15.17 -3.14 -20.79
CA ALA A 39 15.56 -2.93 -19.40
C ALA A 39 16.13 -1.52 -19.18
N ALA A 40 16.91 -1.00 -20.13
CA ALA A 40 17.45 0.35 -20.06
C ALA A 40 16.34 1.41 -20.14
N HIS A 41 15.36 1.24 -21.04
CA HIS A 41 14.17 2.10 -21.09
C HIS A 41 13.42 2.10 -19.75
N TYR A 42 13.18 0.92 -19.18
CA TYR A 42 12.45 0.81 -17.92
C TYR A 42 13.20 1.50 -16.76
N LEU A 43 14.51 1.30 -16.67
CA LEU A 43 15.37 1.91 -15.64
C LEU A 43 15.50 3.44 -15.81
N CYS A 44 15.50 3.96 -17.04
CA CYS A 44 15.33 5.39 -17.29
C CYS A 44 14.00 5.91 -16.73
N GLY A 45 12.91 5.18 -16.98
CA GLY A 45 11.59 5.51 -16.46
C GLY A 45 11.54 5.53 -14.93
N GLU A 46 12.14 4.53 -14.28
CA GLU A 46 12.29 4.48 -12.82
C GLU A 46 13.06 5.69 -12.29
N ALA A 47 14.18 6.07 -12.93
CA ALA A 47 14.95 7.24 -12.53
C ALA A 47 14.14 8.55 -12.63
N TYR A 48 13.39 8.74 -13.72
CA TYR A 48 12.50 9.90 -13.88
C TYR A 48 11.36 9.91 -12.85
N PHE A 49 10.80 8.73 -12.55
CA PHE A 49 9.76 8.58 -11.53
C PHE A 49 10.24 9.07 -10.16
N LEU A 50 11.46 8.70 -9.76
CA LEU A 50 12.06 9.10 -8.48
C LEU A 50 12.29 10.62 -8.41
N GLU A 51 12.57 11.26 -9.55
CA GLU A 51 12.65 12.72 -9.69
C GLU A 51 11.27 13.40 -9.79
N ARG A 52 10.14 12.66 -9.71
CA ARG A 52 8.76 13.14 -9.93
C ARG A 52 8.50 13.71 -11.33
N ARG A 53 9.31 13.32 -12.30
CA ARG A 53 9.17 13.67 -13.72
C ARG A 53 8.31 12.63 -14.43
N LEU A 54 7.01 12.66 -14.14
CA LEU A 54 6.09 11.56 -14.46
C LEU A 54 5.84 11.40 -15.96
N ASP A 55 5.89 12.47 -16.75
CA ASP A 55 5.64 12.39 -18.20
C ASP A 55 6.79 11.70 -18.93
N GLU A 56 8.04 12.06 -18.57
CA GLU A 56 9.24 11.41 -19.07
C GLU A 56 9.31 9.95 -18.60
N ALA A 57 8.93 9.68 -17.34
CA ALA A 57 8.85 8.32 -16.82
C ALA A 57 7.89 7.45 -17.68
N LEU A 58 6.69 7.96 -17.96
CA LEU A 58 5.70 7.27 -18.78
C LEU A 58 6.17 7.06 -20.23
N ALA A 59 6.86 8.03 -20.82
CA ALA A 59 7.43 7.87 -22.16
C ALA A 59 8.46 6.73 -22.19
N CYS A 60 9.36 6.66 -21.20
CA CYS A 60 10.32 5.58 -21.05
C CYS A 60 9.65 4.21 -20.80
N HIS A 61 8.63 4.16 -19.94
CA HIS A 61 7.91 2.91 -19.69
C HIS A 61 7.14 2.43 -20.92
N ALA A 62 6.52 3.33 -21.69
CA ALA A 62 5.89 2.98 -22.96
C ALA A 62 6.91 2.42 -23.96
N ALA A 63 8.11 3.00 -24.05
CA ALA A 63 9.19 2.47 -24.87
C ALA A 63 9.62 1.06 -24.43
N ALA A 64 9.79 0.83 -23.11
CA ALA A 64 10.12 -0.49 -22.58
C ALA A 64 9.04 -1.55 -22.94
N LEU A 65 7.77 -1.19 -22.83
CA LEU A 65 6.65 -2.06 -23.22
C LEU A 65 6.66 -2.36 -24.73
N ASN A 66 6.91 -1.36 -25.58
CA ASN A 66 7.04 -1.55 -27.02
C ASN A 66 8.21 -2.46 -27.41
N CYS A 67 9.28 -2.48 -26.60
CA CYS A 67 10.42 -3.39 -26.73
C CYS A 67 10.15 -4.80 -26.15
N GLY A 68 8.90 -5.14 -25.80
CA GLY A 68 8.49 -6.50 -25.43
C GLY A 68 8.48 -6.80 -23.93
N MET A 69 8.74 -5.81 -23.08
CA MET A 69 8.63 -5.96 -21.61
C MET A 69 7.19 -6.19 -21.13
N ASP A 70 6.23 -6.03 -22.03
CA ASP A 70 4.79 -6.12 -21.83
C ASP A 70 4.24 -7.56 -21.84
N ARG A 71 5.11 -8.57 -22.04
CA ARG A 71 4.75 -9.99 -22.19
C ARG A 71 5.17 -10.88 -21.01
N ASP A 72 6.14 -10.45 -20.21
CA ASP A 72 6.67 -11.20 -19.07
C ASP A 72 6.80 -10.29 -17.84
N ILE A 73 5.84 -10.43 -16.92
CA ILE A 73 5.80 -9.71 -15.64
C ILE A 73 7.07 -10.01 -14.83
N ALA A 74 7.58 -11.25 -14.87
CA ALA A 74 8.78 -11.61 -14.15
C ALA A 74 10.03 -10.96 -14.77
N ALA A 75 10.11 -10.83 -16.10
CA ALA A 75 11.19 -10.09 -16.77
C ALA A 75 11.19 -8.61 -16.38
N ARG A 76 10.03 -7.97 -16.40
CA ARG A 76 9.87 -6.59 -15.90
C ARG A 76 10.27 -6.48 -14.44
N GLY A 77 9.88 -7.46 -13.62
CA GLY A 77 10.32 -7.61 -12.23
C GLY A 77 11.83 -7.62 -12.05
N ARG A 78 12.54 -8.38 -12.90
CA ARG A 78 14.02 -8.45 -12.91
C ARG A 78 14.68 -7.17 -13.41
N ALA A 79 13.99 -6.37 -14.21
CA ALA A 79 14.51 -5.12 -14.77
C ALA A 79 14.55 -3.98 -13.74
N MET A 80 13.66 -3.97 -12.75
CA MET A 80 13.62 -2.96 -11.69
C MET A 80 14.93 -2.88 -10.87
N SER A 81 15.21 -1.71 -10.29
CA SER A 81 16.35 -1.54 -9.38
C SER A 81 16.21 -2.31 -8.05
N GLY A 82 14.96 -2.61 -7.67
CA GLY A 82 14.61 -3.23 -6.38
C GLY A 82 14.47 -2.25 -5.21
N MET A 83 14.66 -0.94 -5.44
CA MET A 83 14.57 0.07 -4.37
C MET A 83 13.13 0.26 -3.87
N ILE A 84 12.17 0.30 -4.78
CA ILE A 84 10.74 0.40 -4.48
C ILE A 84 10.05 -0.76 -5.20
N PRO A 85 9.27 -1.61 -4.49
CA PRO A 85 8.45 -2.61 -5.15
C PRO A 85 7.25 -1.94 -5.84
N GLY A 86 6.95 -2.35 -7.08
CA GLY A 86 5.77 -1.92 -7.81
C GLY A 86 6.06 -1.61 -9.27
N ASP A 87 5.02 -1.53 -10.11
CA ASP A 87 5.18 -1.11 -11.49
C ASP A 87 5.23 0.42 -11.58
N PHE A 88 6.37 0.98 -11.97
CA PHE A 88 6.57 2.43 -12.03
C PHE A 88 5.73 3.14 -13.09
N GLY A 89 5.31 2.45 -14.16
CA GLY A 89 4.36 2.99 -15.14
C GLY A 89 2.97 3.14 -14.53
N TRP A 90 2.48 2.08 -13.89
CA TRP A 90 1.23 2.10 -13.13
C TRP A 90 1.23 3.18 -12.04
N MET A 91 2.31 3.25 -11.25
CA MET A 91 2.46 4.25 -10.18
C MET A 91 2.51 5.68 -10.73
N SER A 92 3.13 5.88 -11.90
CA SER A 92 3.17 7.19 -12.57
C SER A 92 1.78 7.65 -13.00
N HIS A 93 0.98 6.77 -13.61
CA HIS A 93 -0.41 7.07 -13.95
C HIS A 93 -1.24 7.40 -12.69
N MET A 94 -1.09 6.60 -11.62
CA MET A 94 -1.77 6.86 -10.34
C MET A 94 -1.43 8.22 -9.76
N LEU A 95 -0.15 8.61 -9.74
CA LEU A 95 0.29 9.91 -9.22
C LEU A 95 -0.17 11.09 -10.08
N ARG A 96 -0.39 10.87 -11.39
CA ARG A 96 -1.00 11.86 -12.28
C ARG A 96 -2.51 11.98 -12.14
N GLY A 97 -3.16 11.09 -11.39
CA GLY A 97 -4.62 11.01 -11.32
C GLY A 97 -5.24 10.35 -12.57
N ASP A 98 -4.43 9.70 -13.40
CA ASP A 98 -4.87 8.95 -14.57
C ASP A 98 -5.16 7.49 -14.19
N PHE A 99 -6.22 7.32 -13.39
CA PHE A 99 -6.58 6.02 -12.83
C PHE A 99 -6.95 5.00 -13.92
N GLU A 100 -7.58 5.45 -15.01
CA GLU A 100 -8.01 4.57 -16.10
C GLU A 100 -6.82 3.89 -16.77
N SER A 101 -5.77 4.62 -17.16
CA SER A 101 -4.57 3.99 -17.73
C SER A 101 -3.85 3.09 -16.72
N ALA A 102 -3.83 3.45 -15.44
CA ALA A 102 -3.30 2.56 -14.42
C ALA A 102 -4.10 1.25 -14.33
N TRP A 103 -5.43 1.30 -14.36
CA TRP A 103 -6.26 0.09 -14.36
C TRP A 103 -6.09 -0.76 -15.60
N GLN A 104 -5.88 -0.17 -16.77
CA GLN A 104 -5.59 -0.90 -18.00
C GLN A 104 -4.26 -1.68 -17.91
N LEU A 105 -3.24 -1.10 -17.28
CA LEU A 105 -1.99 -1.82 -16.98
C LEU A 105 -2.24 -2.98 -16.01
N GLY A 106 -3.05 -2.76 -14.97
CA GLY A 106 -3.44 -3.80 -14.01
C GLY A 106 -4.20 -4.96 -14.66
N ASP A 107 -5.16 -4.66 -15.55
CA ASP A 107 -5.92 -5.67 -16.29
C ASP A 107 -5.02 -6.52 -17.19
N ARG A 108 -4.07 -5.87 -17.85
CA ARG A 108 -3.09 -6.53 -18.71
C ARG A 108 -2.24 -7.51 -17.90
N ASP A 109 -1.73 -7.07 -16.76
CA ASP A 109 -0.93 -7.90 -15.87
C ASP A 109 -1.74 -9.08 -15.31
N GLN A 110 -2.98 -8.83 -14.89
CA GLN A 110 -3.88 -9.88 -14.45
C GLN A 110 -4.14 -10.92 -15.57
N ALA A 111 -4.35 -10.47 -16.81
CA ALA A 111 -4.56 -11.36 -17.95
C ALA A 111 -3.34 -12.24 -18.24
N LEU A 112 -2.12 -11.71 -18.08
CA LEU A 112 -0.88 -12.48 -18.22
C LEU A 112 -0.70 -13.50 -17.08
N CYS A 113 -1.02 -13.11 -15.84
CA CYS A 113 -0.99 -14.02 -14.69
C CYS A 113 -1.93 -15.22 -14.88
N ARG A 114 -3.13 -15.01 -15.46
CA ARG A 114 -4.05 -16.12 -15.78
C ARG A 114 -3.48 -17.10 -16.80
N GLN A 115 -2.63 -16.63 -17.72
CA GLN A 115 -2.00 -17.46 -18.75
C GLN A 115 -0.77 -18.21 -18.21
N ASN A 116 -0.08 -17.63 -17.21
CA ASN A 116 1.12 -18.21 -16.61
C ASN A 116 0.80 -18.91 -15.28
N LEU A 117 0.62 -20.25 -15.33
CA LEU A 117 0.37 -21.15 -14.18
C LEU A 117 1.43 -21.08 -13.04
N SER A 118 2.56 -20.40 -13.26
CA SER A 118 3.73 -20.35 -12.36
C SER A 118 3.55 -19.48 -11.10
N VAL A 119 2.52 -18.62 -11.02
CA VAL A 119 2.30 -17.74 -9.84
C VAL A 119 1.69 -18.51 -8.65
N SER A 120 1.28 -19.76 -8.88
CA SER A 120 0.66 -20.64 -7.88
C SER A 120 1.60 -21.16 -6.77
N SER A 121 2.89 -20.81 -6.79
CA SER A 121 3.90 -21.29 -5.83
C SER A 121 4.24 -20.31 -4.69
N LEU A 122 3.89 -19.02 -4.80
CA LEU A 122 4.13 -18.03 -3.74
C LEU A 122 3.11 -18.17 -2.60
N PRO A 123 3.32 -17.75 -1.35
CA PRO A 123 2.23 -17.67 -0.37
C PRO A 123 1.08 -16.78 -0.86
N ARG A 124 -0.18 -17.07 -0.51
CA ARG A 124 -1.36 -16.28 -0.99
C ARG A 124 -1.24 -14.78 -0.73
N HIS A 125 -0.72 -14.38 0.43
CA HIS A 125 -0.51 -12.97 0.79
C HIS A 125 0.55 -12.24 -0.06
N MET A 126 1.25 -12.94 -0.95
CA MET A 126 2.20 -12.40 -1.92
C MET A 126 1.67 -12.44 -3.36
N ARG A 127 0.40 -12.82 -3.56
CA ARG A 127 -0.25 -12.92 -4.88
C ARG A 127 -1.34 -11.86 -5.03
N ALA A 128 -1.65 -11.50 -6.27
CA ALA A 128 -2.96 -10.94 -6.59
C ALA A 128 -4.02 -12.02 -6.33
N LEU A 129 -4.99 -11.74 -5.46
CA LEU A 129 -6.00 -12.72 -5.04
C LEU A 129 -7.20 -12.67 -5.96
N TRP A 130 -7.60 -11.46 -6.35
CA TRP A 130 -8.69 -11.31 -7.28
C TRP A 130 -8.24 -11.65 -8.68
N ASP A 131 -8.84 -12.69 -9.21
CA ASP A 131 -8.57 -13.16 -10.56
C ASP A 131 -9.27 -12.31 -11.61
N GLY A 132 -10.05 -11.28 -11.26
CA GLY A 132 -10.83 -10.43 -12.17
C GLY A 132 -12.23 -10.96 -12.48
N SER A 133 -12.63 -12.06 -11.85
CA SER A 133 -13.99 -12.58 -11.98
C SER A 133 -15.04 -11.62 -11.37
N PRO A 134 -16.28 -11.62 -11.87
CA PRO A 134 -17.34 -10.78 -11.31
C PRO A 134 -17.63 -11.11 -9.85
N LEU A 135 -17.74 -10.06 -9.03
CA LEU A 135 -18.10 -10.15 -7.61
C LEU A 135 -19.63 -10.08 -7.37
N ASP A 136 -20.40 -9.69 -8.39
CA ASP A 136 -21.85 -9.54 -8.30
C ASP A 136 -22.54 -10.86 -7.96
N GLY A 137 -23.39 -10.85 -6.92
CA GLY A 137 -24.11 -12.02 -6.44
C GLY A 137 -23.23 -13.13 -5.83
N ARG A 138 -21.92 -12.91 -5.66
CA ARG A 138 -21.00 -13.88 -5.04
C ARG A 138 -20.92 -13.70 -3.53
N ARG A 139 -20.54 -14.76 -2.82
CA ARG A 139 -20.10 -14.68 -1.43
C ARG A 139 -18.61 -14.36 -1.44
N VAL A 140 -18.24 -13.12 -1.10
CA VAL A 140 -16.88 -12.61 -1.27
C VAL A 140 -16.15 -12.59 0.06
N LEU A 141 -14.91 -13.08 0.07
CA LEU A 141 -13.97 -12.92 1.17
C LEU A 141 -12.99 -11.78 0.85
N VAL A 142 -13.06 -10.70 1.62
CA VAL A 142 -12.08 -9.60 1.57
C VAL A 142 -10.94 -9.91 2.51
N ARG A 143 -9.72 -9.97 1.98
CA ARG A 143 -8.48 -10.31 2.71
C ARG A 143 -7.71 -9.04 3.03
N CYS A 144 -7.25 -8.92 4.28
CA CYS A 144 -6.52 -7.73 4.72
C CYS A 144 -5.12 -8.12 5.22
N TYR A 145 -4.23 -8.48 4.29
CA TYR A 145 -2.89 -8.99 4.60
C TYR A 145 -1.86 -7.90 4.95
N HIS A 146 -2.12 -6.65 4.55
CA HIS A 146 -1.17 -5.54 4.68
C HIS A 146 -1.17 -4.88 6.07
N GLY A 147 -0.74 -3.62 6.18
CA GLY A 147 -0.69 -2.92 7.46
C GLY A 147 -2.10 -2.58 7.98
N LEU A 148 -2.19 -2.29 9.29
CA LEU A 148 -3.46 -1.85 9.91
C LEU A 148 -4.04 -0.61 9.21
N GLY A 149 -3.14 0.29 8.77
CA GLY A 149 -3.52 1.51 8.05
C GLY A 149 -4.13 1.21 6.67
N ASP A 150 -3.60 0.23 5.95
CA ASP A 150 -4.11 -0.18 4.64
C ASP A 150 -5.50 -0.81 4.79
N THR A 151 -5.67 -1.70 5.78
CA THR A 151 -6.99 -2.25 6.12
C THR A 151 -7.98 -1.13 6.41
N ILE A 152 -7.63 -0.19 7.31
CA ILE A 152 -8.51 0.95 7.62
C ILE A 152 -8.81 1.75 6.36
N HIS A 153 -7.82 2.07 5.55
CA HIS A 153 -7.96 2.91 4.38
C HIS A 153 -8.89 2.29 3.34
N PHE A 154 -8.64 1.04 2.95
CA PHE A 154 -9.34 0.40 1.84
C PHE A 154 -10.63 -0.33 2.22
N ILE A 155 -10.86 -0.66 3.50
CA ILE A 155 -12.13 -1.30 3.90
C ILE A 155 -13.36 -0.39 3.69
N ARG A 156 -13.16 0.89 3.36
CA ARG A 156 -14.21 1.82 2.91
C ARG A 156 -15.00 1.33 1.68
N TYR A 157 -14.45 0.39 0.91
CA TYR A 157 -15.16 -0.24 -0.21
C TYR A 157 -16.09 -1.38 0.23
N ALA A 158 -16.01 -1.87 1.47
CA ALA A 158 -16.86 -2.98 1.92
C ALA A 158 -18.37 -2.69 1.82
N PRO A 159 -18.88 -1.48 2.19
CA PRO A 159 -20.29 -1.15 1.96
C PRO A 159 -20.69 -1.18 0.48
N LEU A 160 -19.83 -0.67 -0.41
CA LEU A 160 -20.08 -0.69 -1.86
C LEU A 160 -20.11 -2.12 -2.39
N LEU A 161 -19.22 -2.97 -1.90
CA LEU A 161 -19.20 -4.39 -2.23
C LEU A 161 -20.46 -5.10 -1.74
N ALA A 162 -20.94 -4.79 -0.53
CA ALA A 162 -22.15 -5.38 0.04
C ALA A 162 -23.42 -5.06 -0.77
N HIS A 163 -23.44 -3.96 -1.53
CA HIS A 163 -24.56 -3.66 -2.44
C HIS A 163 -24.59 -4.53 -3.70
N ARG A 164 -23.48 -5.22 -4.00
CA ARG A 164 -23.27 -5.98 -5.24
C ARG A 164 -23.15 -7.49 -4.97
N ALA A 165 -22.41 -7.86 -3.92
CA ALA A 165 -22.18 -9.23 -3.50
C ALA A 165 -23.43 -9.82 -2.79
N ALA A 166 -23.55 -11.14 -2.79
CA ALA A 166 -24.55 -11.85 -2.00
C ALA A 166 -24.20 -11.88 -0.51
N SER A 167 -22.91 -11.90 -0.17
CA SER A 167 -22.42 -11.67 1.19
C SER A 167 -20.97 -11.20 1.16
N VAL A 168 -20.56 -10.44 2.17
CA VAL A 168 -19.18 -9.97 2.34
C VAL A 168 -18.65 -10.45 3.68
N ARG A 169 -17.63 -11.30 3.64
CA ARG A 169 -16.84 -11.69 4.82
C ARG A 169 -15.49 -11.01 4.75
N VAL A 170 -14.91 -10.70 5.91
CA VAL A 170 -13.62 -10.01 6.00
C VAL A 170 -12.69 -10.82 6.90
N GLU A 171 -11.52 -11.17 6.38
CA GLU A 171 -10.39 -11.66 7.17
C GLU A 171 -9.41 -10.50 7.41
N ALA A 172 -9.19 -10.15 8.68
CA ALA A 172 -8.36 -9.02 9.05
C ALA A 172 -7.55 -9.26 10.33
N GLN A 173 -6.60 -8.37 10.56
CA GLN A 173 -5.74 -8.41 11.74
C GLN A 173 -6.61 -8.38 13.03
N PRO A 174 -6.34 -9.23 14.03
CA PRO A 174 -7.15 -9.35 15.25
C PRO A 174 -7.47 -8.01 15.94
N GLN A 175 -6.51 -7.08 15.90
CA GLN A 175 -6.59 -5.75 16.49
C GLN A 175 -7.69 -4.88 15.87
N LEU A 176 -8.11 -5.16 14.63
CA LEU A 176 -9.12 -4.38 13.91
C LEU A 176 -10.51 -5.01 13.95
N LEU A 177 -10.67 -6.29 14.29
CA LEU A 177 -11.97 -6.98 14.23
C LEU A 177 -13.05 -6.24 15.02
N GLN A 178 -12.70 -5.73 16.19
CA GLN A 178 -13.66 -4.99 17.00
C GLN A 178 -14.10 -3.67 16.35
N LEU A 179 -13.18 -2.96 15.69
CA LEU A 179 -13.50 -1.73 14.95
C LEU A 179 -14.34 -2.03 13.72
N LEU A 180 -13.96 -3.07 12.96
CA LEU A 180 -14.66 -3.49 11.74
C LEU A 180 -16.06 -4.03 12.03
N SER A 181 -16.32 -4.58 13.22
CA SER A 181 -17.66 -5.06 13.59
C SER A 181 -18.73 -3.96 13.67
N GLY A 182 -18.33 -2.68 13.61
CA GLY A 182 -19.25 -1.55 13.51
C GLY A 182 -19.54 -1.08 12.08
N LEU A 183 -18.86 -1.65 11.07
CA LEU A 183 -19.03 -1.27 9.66
C LEU A 183 -20.22 -2.03 9.06
N SER A 184 -21.15 -1.31 8.44
CA SER A 184 -22.27 -1.91 7.71
C SER A 184 -21.78 -2.65 6.45
N GLY A 185 -22.47 -3.72 6.08
CA GLY A 185 -22.16 -4.49 4.88
C GLY A 185 -21.08 -5.55 5.08
N ILE A 186 -20.72 -5.90 6.32
CA ILE A 186 -19.90 -7.08 6.63
C ILE A 186 -20.78 -8.12 7.32
N ASP A 187 -20.93 -9.29 6.70
CA ASP A 187 -21.71 -10.43 7.19
C ASP A 187 -20.90 -11.36 8.10
N GLY A 188 -19.57 -11.29 8.05
CA GLY A 188 -18.68 -12.12 8.87
C GLY A 188 -17.28 -11.54 9.01
N LEU A 189 -16.71 -11.69 10.20
CA LEU A 189 -15.36 -11.24 10.54
C LEU A 189 -14.52 -12.42 11.01
N HIS A 190 -13.34 -12.55 10.43
CA HIS A 190 -12.40 -13.62 10.72
C HIS A 190 -11.04 -13.03 11.09
N ALA A 191 -10.42 -13.60 12.12
CA ALA A 191 -9.06 -13.25 12.48
C ALA A 191 -8.09 -13.82 11.45
N LEU A 192 -7.21 -12.96 10.94
CA LEU A 192 -6.03 -13.37 10.21
C LEU A 192 -5.15 -14.23 11.12
N THR A 193 -4.68 -15.35 10.61
CA THR A 193 -3.80 -16.32 11.29
C THR A 193 -2.43 -16.37 10.64
N GLU A 194 -1.50 -17.12 11.24
CA GLU A 194 -0.20 -17.43 10.63
C GLU A 194 -0.34 -18.32 9.39
N ASP A 195 -1.41 -19.11 9.30
CA ASP A 195 -1.79 -19.79 8.07
C ASP A 195 -2.40 -18.79 7.10
N HIS A 196 -1.60 -18.41 6.10
CA HIS A 196 -1.98 -17.47 5.05
C HIS A 196 -2.57 -18.16 3.82
N ASP A 197 -2.53 -19.49 3.72
CA ASP A 197 -2.86 -20.22 2.49
C ASP A 197 -4.27 -20.83 2.49
N ARG A 198 -5.04 -20.64 3.57
CA ARG A 198 -6.45 -21.04 3.70
C ARG A 198 -7.27 -20.60 2.49
N ASP A 199 -8.09 -21.48 1.95
CA ASP A 199 -8.94 -21.21 0.79
C ASP A 199 -10.20 -20.42 1.18
N CYS A 200 -10.73 -19.59 0.28
CA CYS A 200 -11.93 -18.81 0.55
C CYS A 200 -13.17 -19.69 0.83
N SER A 201 -13.21 -20.93 0.31
CA SER A 201 -14.27 -21.89 0.57
C SER A 201 -14.35 -22.34 2.04
N GLU A 202 -13.23 -22.31 2.78
CA GLU A 202 -13.21 -22.58 4.23
C GLU A 202 -13.99 -21.52 5.02
N PHE A 203 -14.11 -20.32 4.45
CA PHE A 203 -14.92 -19.23 4.97
C PHE A 203 -16.32 -19.22 4.37
N GLY A 204 -16.72 -20.25 3.61
CA GLY A 204 -18.01 -20.36 2.93
C GLY A 204 -18.21 -19.29 1.84
N CYS A 205 -17.12 -18.84 1.21
CA CYS A 205 -17.11 -17.88 0.12
C CYS A 205 -16.79 -18.59 -1.22
N ASP A 206 -17.18 -17.94 -2.32
CA ASP A 206 -16.98 -18.43 -3.70
C ASP A 206 -15.97 -17.60 -4.48
N ALA A 207 -15.55 -16.47 -3.92
CA ALA A 207 -14.59 -15.53 -4.48
C ALA A 207 -13.82 -14.86 -3.34
N GLU A 208 -12.60 -14.40 -3.64
CA GLU A 208 -11.79 -13.61 -2.73
C GLU A 208 -11.09 -12.45 -3.45
N ILE A 209 -10.75 -11.44 -2.67
CA ILE A 209 -10.11 -10.21 -3.14
C ILE A 209 -9.27 -9.61 -2.00
N ASP A 210 -8.06 -9.15 -2.28
CA ASP A 210 -7.33 -8.34 -1.31
C ASP A 210 -7.99 -6.96 -1.18
N VAL A 211 -8.04 -6.43 0.03
CA VAL A 211 -8.68 -5.13 0.30
C VAL A 211 -8.09 -4.00 -0.57
N THR A 212 -6.81 -4.08 -0.93
CA THR A 212 -6.11 -3.11 -1.79
C THR A 212 -6.44 -3.25 -3.28
N GLU A 213 -7.06 -4.37 -3.70
CA GLU A 213 -7.53 -4.60 -5.07
C GLU A 213 -8.95 -4.05 -5.28
N LEU A 214 -9.70 -3.75 -4.21
CA LEU A 214 -11.06 -3.20 -4.31
C LEU A 214 -11.15 -1.92 -5.16
N PRO A 215 -10.25 -0.92 -5.05
CA PRO A 215 -10.27 0.24 -5.93
C PRO A 215 -10.21 -0.11 -7.42
N HIS A 216 -9.40 -1.11 -7.80
CA HIS A 216 -9.30 -1.60 -9.18
C HIS A 216 -10.58 -2.31 -9.61
N ALA A 217 -11.12 -3.21 -8.78
CA ALA A 217 -12.38 -3.91 -9.05
C ALA A 217 -13.57 -2.95 -9.21
N PHE A 218 -13.55 -1.81 -8.51
CA PHE A 218 -14.55 -0.75 -8.63
C PHE A 218 -14.24 0.29 -9.72
N ARG A 219 -13.12 0.17 -10.44
CA ARG A 219 -12.67 1.15 -11.45
C ARG A 219 -12.67 2.57 -10.89
N THR A 220 -12.10 2.69 -9.70
CA THR A 220 -12.09 3.95 -8.97
C THR A 220 -11.38 5.01 -9.77
N THR A 221 -11.98 6.20 -9.85
CA THR A 221 -11.34 7.43 -10.30
C THR A 221 -11.16 8.35 -9.10
N LEU A 222 -10.44 9.47 -9.27
CA LEU A 222 -10.27 10.44 -8.19
C LEU A 222 -11.61 10.91 -7.59
N ASP A 223 -12.64 11.07 -8.44
CA ASP A 223 -13.96 11.55 -8.05
C ASP A 223 -14.85 10.47 -7.42
N THR A 224 -14.52 9.18 -7.60
CA THR A 224 -15.36 8.06 -7.12
C THR A 224 -14.77 7.32 -5.93
N ILE A 225 -13.66 7.79 -5.36
CA ILE A 225 -13.12 7.25 -4.11
C ILE A 225 -14.21 7.38 -3.02
N PRO A 226 -14.62 6.31 -2.32
CA PRO A 226 -15.59 6.40 -1.24
C PRO A 226 -15.09 7.38 -0.18
N ALA A 227 -15.72 8.55 -0.09
CA ALA A 227 -15.25 9.68 0.71
C ALA A 227 -16.17 10.01 1.89
N GLU A 228 -17.23 9.23 2.12
CA GLU A 228 -18.11 9.42 3.28
C GLU A 228 -17.34 9.11 4.57
N VAL A 229 -17.07 10.15 5.34
CA VAL A 229 -16.34 10.07 6.61
C VAL A 229 -17.18 10.65 7.75
N PRO A 230 -17.23 9.98 8.91
CA PRO A 230 -16.59 8.71 9.23
C PRO A 230 -17.39 7.48 8.74
N TYR A 231 -16.69 6.48 8.18
CA TYR A 231 -17.26 5.17 7.83
C TYR A 231 -17.00 4.12 8.91
N LEU A 232 -16.06 4.36 9.83
CA LEU A 232 -15.75 3.50 10.96
C LEU A 232 -16.13 4.16 12.28
N TRP A 233 -16.84 3.41 13.11
CA TRP A 233 -17.31 3.87 14.41
C TRP A 233 -16.88 2.92 15.52
N PRO A 234 -16.17 3.42 16.55
CA PRO A 234 -15.94 2.63 17.75
C PRO A 234 -17.28 2.32 18.42
N LYS A 235 -17.40 1.13 19.03
CA LYS A 235 -18.61 0.77 19.79
C LYS A 235 -18.92 1.81 20.88
N PRO A 236 -20.20 2.11 21.18
CA PRO A 236 -20.57 3.13 22.17
C PRO A 236 -19.89 2.97 23.53
N GLY A 237 -19.75 1.73 24.02
CA GLY A 237 -19.05 1.45 25.28
C GLY A 237 -17.57 1.85 25.28
N HIS A 238 -16.88 1.68 24.14
CA HIS A 238 -15.49 2.12 23.96
C HIS A 238 -15.36 3.63 23.93
N MET A 239 -16.27 4.31 23.24
CA MET A 239 -16.32 5.77 23.23
C MET A 239 -16.55 6.31 24.64
N ALA A 240 -17.48 5.72 25.41
CA ALA A 240 -17.73 6.11 26.79
C ALA A 240 -16.51 5.88 27.70
N ALA A 241 -15.82 4.74 27.55
CA ALA A 241 -14.59 4.46 28.29
C ALA A 241 -13.46 5.44 27.94
N ALA A 242 -13.27 5.76 26.66
CA ALA A 242 -12.29 6.75 26.22
C ALA A 242 -12.62 8.14 26.78
N ARG A 243 -13.89 8.57 26.75
CA ARG A 243 -14.33 9.84 27.34
C ARG A 243 -14.01 9.92 28.84
N ARG A 244 -14.20 8.84 29.60
CA ARG A 244 -13.82 8.77 31.03
C ARG A 244 -12.31 8.88 31.23
N ARG A 245 -11.51 8.13 30.47
CA ARG A 245 -10.03 8.22 30.55
C ARG A 245 -9.53 9.63 30.25
N LEU A 246 -10.11 10.27 29.23
CA LEU A 246 -9.76 11.63 28.82
C LEU A 246 -10.41 12.72 29.69
N ALA A 247 -11.17 12.36 30.75
CA ALA A 247 -11.83 13.34 31.61
C ALA A 247 -10.82 14.16 32.42
N VAL A 248 -9.69 13.57 32.80
CA VAL A 248 -8.58 14.25 33.49
C VAL A 248 -7.98 15.40 32.67
N LEU A 249 -8.19 15.38 31.35
CA LEU A 249 -7.72 16.41 30.42
C LEU A 249 -8.81 17.44 30.05
N GLN A 250 -9.93 17.49 30.80
CA GLN A 250 -10.98 18.48 30.57
C GLN A 250 -10.45 19.91 30.75
N GLY A 251 -11.06 20.86 30.03
CA GLY A 251 -10.62 22.26 30.02
C GLY A 251 -9.41 22.57 29.12
N ARG A 252 -8.77 21.55 28.53
CA ARG A 252 -7.66 21.71 27.58
C ARG A 252 -8.00 21.14 26.20
N ARG A 253 -7.34 21.64 25.16
CA ARG A 253 -7.38 21.07 23.81
C ARG A 253 -6.62 19.74 23.80
N LYS A 254 -7.30 18.63 23.51
CA LYS A 254 -6.69 17.29 23.55
C LYS A 254 -6.04 16.96 22.20
N VAL A 255 -4.78 16.55 22.21
CA VAL A 255 -3.99 16.16 21.02
C VAL A 255 -3.40 14.77 21.24
N GLY A 256 -3.66 13.84 20.34
CA GLY A 256 -3.08 12.50 20.39
C GLY A 256 -1.74 12.42 19.67
N LEU A 257 -0.74 11.82 20.30
CA LEU A 257 0.61 11.68 19.72
C LEU A 257 0.96 10.22 19.40
N CYS A 258 1.46 10.00 18.18
CA CYS A 258 2.05 8.76 17.69
C CYS A 258 3.24 9.16 16.81
N TRP A 259 4.45 8.70 17.14
CA TRP A 259 5.69 9.24 16.58
C TRP A 259 6.63 8.18 16.01
N ALA A 260 6.40 6.90 16.32
CA ALA A 260 7.19 5.81 15.79
C ALA A 260 6.35 4.93 14.86
N ALA A 261 6.93 4.63 13.71
CA ALA A 261 6.40 3.65 12.77
C ALA A 261 6.68 2.22 13.24
N GLY A 262 6.08 1.24 12.56
CA GLY A 262 6.43 -0.17 12.72
C GLY A 262 7.83 -0.48 12.18
N ALA A 263 8.35 -1.66 12.53
CA ALA A 263 9.71 -2.11 12.21
C ALA A 263 10.02 -2.20 10.70
N TRP A 264 9.00 -2.25 9.84
CA TRP A 264 9.18 -2.37 8.39
C TRP A 264 9.80 -1.12 7.74
N ARG A 265 9.49 0.09 8.24
CA ARG A 265 10.05 1.36 7.74
C ARG A 265 10.30 2.32 8.90
N PRO A 266 11.32 2.05 9.73
CA PRO A 266 11.62 2.82 10.94
C PRO A 266 11.97 4.28 10.63
N GLU A 267 12.48 4.57 9.44
CA GLU A 267 12.79 5.92 8.92
C GLU A 267 11.57 6.85 8.84
N ARG A 268 10.34 6.32 8.93
CA ARG A 268 9.11 7.14 9.10
C ARG A 268 8.90 7.62 10.54
N SER A 269 9.75 7.20 11.47
CA SER A 269 9.66 7.58 12.87
C SER A 269 10.34 8.92 13.12
N VAL A 270 9.81 9.65 14.08
CA VAL A 270 10.40 10.86 14.63
C VAL A 270 10.95 10.54 16.02
N ALA A 271 12.17 10.99 16.32
CA ALA A 271 12.73 10.84 17.65
C ALA A 271 11.84 11.56 18.68
N ALA A 272 11.51 10.92 19.80
CA ALA A 272 10.61 11.50 20.80
C ALA A 272 11.10 12.88 21.29
N ALA A 273 12.42 13.07 21.40
CA ALA A 273 13.03 14.35 21.79
C ALA A 273 12.70 15.50 20.82
N ALA A 274 12.48 15.21 19.53
CA ALA A 274 12.06 16.22 18.55
C ALA A 274 10.65 16.75 18.82
N LEU A 275 9.85 16.07 19.65
CA LEU A 275 8.55 16.53 20.11
C LEU A 275 8.63 17.44 21.33
N ALA A 276 9.79 17.60 21.97
CA ALA A 276 9.94 18.39 23.19
C ALA A 276 9.38 19.82 23.10
N PRO A 277 9.50 20.56 21.96
CA PRO A 277 8.91 21.90 21.82
C PRO A 277 7.37 21.94 21.97
N LEU A 278 6.68 20.80 21.84
CA LEU A 278 5.24 20.73 22.08
C LEU A 278 4.88 21.02 23.55
N SER A 279 5.82 20.86 24.47
CA SER A 279 5.64 21.14 25.91
C SER A 279 5.27 22.59 26.19
N ASP A 280 5.70 23.51 25.32
CA ASP A 280 5.49 24.95 25.47
C ASP A 280 4.09 25.39 25.01
N SER A 281 3.27 24.45 24.49
CA SER A 281 1.92 24.74 24.02
C SER A 281 0.93 24.93 25.17
N GLU A 282 0.62 26.19 25.49
CA GLU A 282 -0.39 26.53 26.49
C GLU A 282 -1.80 26.02 26.13
N GLY A 283 -2.57 25.59 27.12
CA GLY A 283 -3.95 25.13 26.93
C GLY A 283 -4.12 23.79 26.19
N VAL A 284 -3.03 23.13 25.77
CA VAL A 284 -3.06 21.84 25.06
C VAL A 284 -2.68 20.70 26.00
N ALA A 285 -3.42 19.60 25.97
CA ALA A 285 -3.11 18.36 26.67
C ALA A 285 -2.78 17.25 25.67
N PHE A 286 -1.63 16.61 25.83
CA PHE A 286 -1.19 15.52 24.96
C PHE A 286 -1.60 14.16 25.54
N ALA A 287 -2.15 13.30 24.69
CA ALA A 287 -2.53 11.93 25.04
C ALA A 287 -1.70 10.93 24.22
N CYS A 288 -1.24 9.86 24.85
CA CYS A 288 -0.38 8.90 24.18
C CYS A 288 -1.21 7.97 23.30
N LEU A 289 -0.95 7.96 21.99
CA LEU A 289 -1.51 6.98 21.06
C LEU A 289 -0.43 5.99 20.57
N GLN A 290 0.83 6.20 20.94
CA GLN A 290 1.94 5.30 20.62
C GLN A 290 1.76 3.95 21.31
N ARG A 291 2.11 2.88 20.60
CA ARG A 291 2.15 1.51 21.14
C ARG A 291 3.48 0.84 20.82
N GLY A 292 3.71 -0.31 21.45
CA GLY A 292 4.86 -1.18 21.18
C GLY A 292 6.16 -0.66 21.78
N PRO A 293 7.33 -1.10 21.26
CA PRO A 293 8.64 -0.80 21.85
C PRO A 293 8.91 0.70 22.05
N ALA A 294 8.50 1.55 21.12
CA ALA A 294 8.68 3.00 21.23
C ALA A 294 7.92 3.61 22.42
N PHE A 295 6.73 3.09 22.74
CA PHE A 295 5.99 3.51 23.93
C PHE A 295 6.71 3.06 25.20
N GLU A 296 7.20 1.81 25.25
CA GLU A 296 7.94 1.30 26.42
C GLU A 296 9.24 2.07 26.66
N SER A 297 9.98 2.42 25.60
CA SER A 297 11.18 3.26 25.71
C SER A 297 10.87 4.65 26.24
N TRP A 298 9.79 5.28 25.76
CA TRP A 298 9.36 6.59 26.27
C TRP A 298 8.92 6.52 27.74
N ARG A 299 8.24 5.44 28.15
CA ARG A 299 7.78 5.26 29.53
C ARG A 299 8.95 5.15 30.53
N THR A 300 10.08 4.59 30.13
CA THR A 300 11.26 4.42 31.01
C THR A 300 12.21 5.61 30.98
N ALA A 301 12.29 6.32 29.85
CA ALA A 301 13.13 7.51 29.68
C ALA A 301 12.37 8.58 28.86
N PRO A 302 11.44 9.31 29.50
CA PRO A 302 10.58 10.25 28.79
C PRO A 302 11.38 11.46 28.30
N ASN A 303 11.52 11.56 26.98
CA ASN A 303 12.15 12.67 26.29
C ASN A 303 11.11 13.24 25.30
N GLY A 304 10.33 14.24 25.71
CA GLY A 304 9.20 14.78 24.94
C GLY A 304 8.19 15.53 25.82
N PRO A 305 7.01 15.92 25.31
CA PRO A 305 6.00 16.61 26.11
C PRO A 305 5.46 15.71 27.22
N LEU A 306 4.86 16.30 28.26
CA LEU A 306 4.11 15.53 29.25
C LEU A 306 2.89 14.92 28.56
N ILE A 307 2.84 13.59 28.51
CA ILE A 307 1.75 12.84 27.88
C ILE A 307 0.94 12.10 28.95
N ALA A 308 -0.38 12.19 28.84
CA ALA A 308 -1.35 11.47 29.67
C ALA A 308 -1.83 10.16 29.01
#